data_AF-A0A7C4YA81-F1
#
_entry.id   AF-A0A7C4YA81-F1
#
_cell.length_a   1.000
_cell.length_b   1.000
_cell.length_c   1.000
_cell.angle_alpha   90.00
_cell.angle_beta   90.00
_cell.angle_gamma   90.00
#
_symmetry.space_group_name_H-M   'P 1'
#
loop_
_entity.id
_entity.type
_entity.pdbx_description
1 polymer ?
#
loop_
_entity_poly.entity_id
_entity_poly.type
_entity_poly.pdbx_seq_one_letter_code
_entity_poly.pdbx_strand_id
1 'polypeptide(L)'
;MQTSTIKFSQIEDRIDAEYYKPEYLILNSKFKIQNSKFLNDLSQIITKGETPLWRGDVYVSKGIPFLRVVNFVNEELDLSDIVYIPEFVHERMKRSQLK
;
A
#
# COMPACT_ATOMS: atom_id res chain seq x y z
N MET A 1 -20.63 -18.84 -19.81
CA MET A 1 -19.97 -17.52 -19.79
C MET A 1 -20.66 -16.71 -18.71
N GLN A 2 -19.95 -16.30 -17.66
CA GLN A 2 -20.49 -15.43 -16.61
C GLN A 2 -20.21 -13.98 -17.01
N THR A 3 -21.19 -13.10 -16.88
CA THR A 3 -21.06 -11.68 -17.22
C THR A 3 -21.43 -10.83 -16.02
N SER A 4 -20.67 -9.78 -15.76
CA SER A 4 -21.02 -8.72 -14.81
C SER A 4 -21.69 -7.58 -15.54
N THR A 5 -22.83 -7.12 -15.04
CA THR A 5 -23.52 -5.93 -15.56
C THR A 5 -23.56 -4.88 -14.45
N ILE A 6 -22.95 -3.73 -14.70
CA ILE A 6 -22.92 -2.61 -13.75
C ILE A 6 -23.33 -1.32 -14.46
N LYS A 7 -24.05 -0.44 -13.75
CA LYS A 7 -24.38 0.89 -14.28
C LYS A 7 -23.13 1.75 -14.35
N PHE A 8 -23.03 2.61 -15.36
CA PHE A 8 -21.92 3.55 -15.48
C PHE A 8 -21.71 4.40 -14.20
N SER A 9 -22.80 4.81 -13.55
CA SER A 9 -22.76 5.59 -12.31
C SER A 9 -22.23 4.82 -11.09
N GLN A 10 -22.04 3.51 -11.20
CA GLN A 10 -21.53 2.65 -10.13
C GLN A 10 -20.08 2.21 -10.40
N ILE A 11 -19.48 2.67 -11.51
CA ILE A 11 -18.08 2.44 -11.81
C ILE A 11 -17.23 3.33 -10.89
N GLU A 12 -16.27 2.73 -10.20
CA GLU A 12 -15.24 3.39 -9.40
C GLU A 12 -13.95 3.57 -10.24
N ASP A 13 -12.76 3.53 -9.62
CA ASP A 13 -11.49 3.78 -10.30
C ASP A 13 -11.05 2.66 -11.28
N ARG A 14 -11.77 1.53 -11.28
CA ARG A 14 -11.44 0.32 -12.05
C ARG A 14 -12.54 0.04 -13.06
N ILE A 15 -12.16 -0.36 -14.27
CA ILE A 15 -13.09 -0.69 -15.37
C ILE A 15 -12.97 -2.15 -15.84
N ASP A 16 -12.15 -2.96 -15.17
CA ASP A 16 -11.95 -4.36 -15.52
C ASP A 16 -13.06 -5.27 -14.96
N ALA A 17 -13.32 -6.37 -15.66
CA ALA A 17 -14.38 -7.30 -15.31
C ALA A 17 -14.11 -8.07 -14.00
N GLU A 18 -12.83 -8.24 -13.62
CA GLU A 18 -12.46 -8.94 -12.40
C GLU A 18 -12.88 -8.15 -11.15
N TYR A 19 -12.68 -6.83 -11.16
CA TYR A 19 -13.08 -5.95 -10.08
C TYR A 19 -14.60 -6.01 -9.80
N TYR A 20 -15.42 -6.15 -10.84
CA TYR A 20 -16.89 -6.24 -10.74
C TYR A 20 -17.44 -7.66 -10.82
N LYS A 21 -16.67 -8.71 -10.48
CA LYS A 21 -17.19 -10.08 -10.40
C LYS A 21 -18.47 -10.15 -9.54
N PRO A 22 -19.53 -10.86 -9.96
CA PRO A 22 -20.82 -10.84 -9.25
C PRO A 22 -20.72 -11.25 -7.78
N GLU A 23 -19.86 -12.21 -7.46
CA GLU A 23 -19.59 -12.66 -6.10
C GLU A 23 -19.02 -11.55 -5.20
N TYR A 24 -18.18 -10.65 -5.75
CA TYR A 24 -17.62 -9.52 -5.01
C TYR A 24 -18.67 -8.45 -4.76
N LEU A 25 -19.54 -8.18 -5.74
CA LEU A 25 -20.66 -7.24 -5.58
C LEU A 25 -21.62 -7.70 -4.49
N ILE A 26 -21.94 -9.00 -4.47
CA ILE A 26 -22.77 -9.61 -3.42
C ILE A 26 -22.08 -9.49 -2.06
N LEU A 27 -20.79 -9.82 -1.96
CA LEU A 27 -20.04 -9.71 -0.72
C LEU A 27 -20.01 -8.27 -0.17
N ASN A 28 -19.75 -7.29 -1.04
CA ASN A 28 -19.74 -5.87 -0.66
C ASN A 28 -21.10 -5.40 -0.14
N SER A 29 -22.21 -5.88 -0.71
CA SER A 29 -23.55 -5.57 -0.17
C SER A 29 -23.78 -6.16 1.23
N LYS A 30 -23.24 -7.34 1.53
CA LYS A 30 -23.32 -7.95 2.86
C LYS A 30 -22.51 -7.16 3.90
N PHE A 31 -21.30 -6.71 3.54
CA PHE A 31 -20.47 -5.89 4.43
C PHE A 31 -21.17 -4.57 4.81
N LYS A 32 -21.84 -3.91 3.85
CA LYS A 32 -22.62 -2.68 4.12
C LYS A 32 -23.72 -2.89 5.17
N ILE A 33 -24.35 -4.07 5.22
CA ILE A 33 -25.41 -4.39 6.19
C ILE A 33 -24.82 -4.66 7.59
N GLN A 34 -23.59 -5.18 7.67
CA GLN A 34 -22.96 -5.61 8.92
C GLN A 34 -22.25 -4.47 9.69
N ASN A 35 -22.49 -3.19 9.34
CA ASN A 35 -21.81 -2.03 9.93
C ASN A 35 -20.27 -2.12 9.87
N SER A 36 -19.74 -2.70 8.80
CA SER A 36 -18.29 -2.75 8.55
C SER A 36 -17.75 -1.35 8.23
N LYS A 37 -16.50 -1.09 8.59
CA LYS A 37 -15.77 0.13 8.20
C LYS A 37 -14.74 -0.19 7.14
N PHE A 38 -14.46 0.75 6.23
CA PHE A 38 -13.31 0.62 5.35
C PHE A 38 -12.03 0.88 6.14
N LEU A 39 -10.92 0.25 5.76
CA LEU A 39 -9.61 0.54 6.37
C LEU A 39 -9.25 2.02 6.25
N ASN A 40 -9.65 2.66 5.14
CA ASN A 40 -9.45 4.09 4.92
C ASN A 40 -10.17 4.97 5.97
N ASP A 41 -11.24 4.47 6.60
CA ASP A 41 -11.94 5.16 7.68
C ASP A 41 -11.22 5.02 9.04
N LEU A 42 -10.32 4.04 9.15
CA LEU A 42 -9.62 3.66 10.39
C LEU A 42 -8.16 4.08 10.40
N SER A 43 -7.56 4.32 9.24
CA SER A 43 -6.15 4.66 9.09
C SER A 43 -5.96 6.14 8.74
N GLN A 44 -4.91 6.78 9.28
CA GLN A 44 -4.50 8.10 8.83
C GLN A 44 -3.81 8.07 7.46
N ILE A 45 -3.13 6.96 7.14
CA ILE A 45 -2.41 6.77 5.89
C ILE A 45 -2.39 5.28 5.52
N ILE A 46 -2.76 4.97 4.27
CA ILE A 46 -2.50 3.68 3.63
C ILE A 46 -1.55 3.96 2.49
N THR A 47 -0.33 3.46 2.62
CA THR A 47 0.73 3.70 1.63
C THR A 47 1.56 2.44 1.44
N LYS A 48 2.34 2.43 0.36
CA LYS A 48 3.38 1.42 0.10
C LYS A 48 4.78 2.03 0.26
N GLY A 49 5.75 1.19 0.61
CA GLY A 49 7.17 1.56 0.60
C GLY A 49 7.70 1.93 -0.78
N GLU A 50 8.98 2.27 -0.84
CA GLU A 50 9.73 2.53 -2.07
C GLU A 50 10.98 1.66 -2.16
N THR A 51 11.58 1.56 -3.35
CA THR A 51 12.80 0.79 -3.59
C THR A 51 13.84 1.69 -4.24
N PRO A 52 14.75 2.32 -3.46
CA PRO A 52 15.71 3.30 -3.97
C PRO A 52 16.63 2.71 -5.05
N LEU A 53 17.07 1.46 -4.86
CA LEU A 53 18.01 0.82 -5.79
C LEU A 53 17.47 0.67 -7.22
N TRP A 54 16.15 0.50 -7.40
CA TRP A 54 15.55 0.40 -8.75
C TRP A 54 15.75 1.69 -9.57
N ARG A 55 15.93 2.83 -8.91
CA ARG A 55 16.15 4.14 -9.55
C ARG A 55 17.64 4.50 -9.70
N GLY A 56 18.55 3.59 -9.35
CA GLY A 56 19.99 3.85 -9.37
C GLY A 56 20.50 4.62 -8.15
N ASP A 57 19.68 4.80 -7.10
CA ASP A 57 20.17 5.32 -5.84
C ASP A 57 21.04 4.28 -5.12
N VAL A 58 21.84 4.72 -4.15
CA VAL A 58 22.73 3.87 -3.37
C VAL A 58 22.46 4.02 -1.88
N TYR A 59 22.74 2.94 -1.15
CA TYR A 59 22.85 3.04 0.30
C TYR A 59 24.16 3.72 0.67
N VAL A 60 24.12 4.52 1.72
CA VAL A 60 25.26 5.26 2.25
C VAL A 60 25.59 4.79 3.67
N SER A 61 26.81 5.04 4.13
CA SER A 61 27.24 4.67 5.49
C SER A 61 26.58 5.52 6.58
N LYS A 62 26.11 6.74 6.24
CA LYS A 62 25.42 7.65 7.15
C LYS A 62 24.38 8.46 6.37
N GLY A 63 23.17 8.55 6.92
CA GLY A 63 22.05 9.26 6.28
C GLY A 63 20.75 9.04 7.03
N ILE A 64 19.63 9.08 6.31
CA ILE A 64 18.30 8.77 6.87
C ILE A 64 18.13 7.25 6.95
N PRO A 65 17.76 6.68 8.11
CA PRO A 65 17.52 5.25 8.23
C PRO A 65 16.41 4.80 7.29
N PHE A 66 16.62 3.68 6.61
CA PHE A 66 15.70 3.16 5.61
C PHE A 66 15.30 1.72 5.96
N LEU A 67 14.02 1.54 6.30
CA LEU A 67 13.45 0.24 6.60
C LEU A 67 13.22 -0.57 5.31
N ARG A 68 13.66 -1.82 5.34
CA ARG A 68 13.47 -2.81 4.27
C ARG A 68 12.59 -3.96 4.79
N VAL A 69 12.09 -4.78 3.88
CA VAL A 69 11.33 -5.99 4.25
C VAL A 69 12.12 -6.91 5.18
N VAL A 70 13.45 -6.97 5.03
CA VAL A 70 14.33 -7.78 5.88
C VAL A 70 14.44 -7.28 7.32
N ASN A 71 14.05 -6.03 7.60
CA ASN A 71 14.05 -5.49 8.96
C ASN A 71 12.83 -5.91 9.77
N PHE A 72 11.86 -6.61 9.17
CA PHE A 72 10.70 -7.16 9.89
C PHE A 72 10.92 -8.66 10.11
N VAL A 73 11.17 -9.04 11.36
CA VAL A 73 11.49 -10.41 11.77
C VAL A 73 10.62 -10.78 12.98
N ASN A 74 9.90 -11.90 12.91
CA ASN A 74 9.06 -12.40 14.02
C ASN A 74 8.12 -11.35 14.63
N GLU A 75 7.42 -10.58 13.79
CA GLU A 75 6.51 -9.49 14.20
C GLU A 75 7.19 -8.29 14.86
N GLU A 76 8.52 -8.27 14.92
CA GLU A 76 9.33 -7.19 15.47
C GLU A 76 10.18 -6.51 14.39
N LEU A 77 10.69 -5.32 14.74
CA LEU A 77 11.63 -4.57 13.92
C LEU A 77 13.06 -4.87 14.38
N ASP A 78 13.83 -5.57 13.54
CA ASP A 78 15.27 -5.73 13.70
C ASP A 78 16.02 -4.65 12.92
N LEU A 79 16.63 -3.73 13.66
CA LEU A 79 17.39 -2.60 13.13
C LEU A 79 18.91 -2.84 13.11
N SER A 80 19.37 -4.06 13.42
CA SER A 80 20.80 -4.39 13.46
C SER A 80 21.49 -4.23 12.09
N ASP A 81 20.80 -4.57 10.99
CA ASP A 81 21.23 -4.38 9.59
C ASP A 81 20.44 -3.24 8.91
N ILE A 82 20.23 -2.13 9.61
CA ILE A 82 19.61 -0.96 9.00
C ILE A 82 20.57 -0.29 8.00
N VAL A 83 20.03 0.10 6.85
CA VAL A 83 20.76 0.84 5.83
C VAL A 83 20.32 2.30 5.83
N TYR A 84 21.14 3.17 5.25
CA TYR A 84 20.85 4.59 5.16
C TYR A 84 20.71 5.05 3.72
N ILE A 85 19.82 6.01 3.49
CA ILE A 85 19.69 6.72 2.23
C ILE A 85 20.10 8.19 2.39
N PRO A 86 20.58 8.85 1.32
CA PRO A 86 20.79 10.28 1.33
C PRO A 86 19.50 11.06 1.60
N GLU A 87 19.63 12.24 2.21
CA GLU A 87 18.48 13.13 2.50
C GLU A 87 17.68 13.50 1.24
N PHE A 88 18.34 13.77 0.12
CA PHE A 88 17.65 14.07 -1.14
C PHE A 88 16.79 12.89 -1.64
N VAL A 89 17.17 11.64 -1.34
CA VAL A 89 16.39 10.45 -1.68
C VAL A 89 15.16 10.39 -0.77
N HIS A 90 15.33 10.64 0.54
CA HIS A 90 14.24 10.70 1.50
C HIS A 90 13.21 11.78 1.12
N GLU A 91 13.66 12.99 0.79
CA GLU A 91 12.82 14.11 0.37
C GLU A 91 12.05 13.84 -0.92
N ARG A 92 12.61 13.03 -1.83
CA ARG A 92 11.90 12.59 -3.03
C ARG A 92 10.83 11.54 -2.72
N MET A 93 11.06 10.69 -1.72
CA MET A 93 10.19 9.57 -1.34
C MET A 93 9.10 9.94 -0.32
N LYS A 94 8.48 11.11 -0.47
CA LYS A 94 7.52 11.68 0.51
C LYS A 94 6.39 10.74 0.91
N ARG A 95 5.91 9.94 -0.06
CA ARG A 95 4.77 9.03 0.12
C ARG A 95 5.09 7.85 1.05
N SER A 96 6.36 7.45 1.18
CA SER A 96 6.80 6.35 2.05
C SER A 96 7.47 6.81 3.34
N GLN A 97 7.49 8.12 3.62
CA GLN A 97 8.01 8.62 4.88
C GLN A 97 7.08 8.21 6.02
N LEU A 98 7.68 7.68 7.09
CA LEU A 98 6.98 7.38 8.33
C LEU A 98 7.07 8.61 9.25
N LYS A 99 5.96 8.91 9.95
CA LYS A 99 5.84 10.02 10.90
C LYS A 99 6.03 9.55 12.32
#